data_AF-A0A942NUY7-F1
#
_entry.id   AF-A0A942NUY7-F1
#
_cell.length_a   1.000
_cell.length_b   1.000
_cell.length_c   1.000
_cell.angle_alpha   90.00
_cell.angle_beta   90.00
_cell.angle_gamma   90.00
#
_symmetry.space_group_name_H-M   'P 1'
#
loop_
_entity.id
_entity.type
_entity.pdbx_description
1 polymer ?
#
loop_
_entity_poly.entity_id
_entity_poly.type
_entity_poly.pdbx_seq_one_letter_code
_entity_poly.pdbx_strand_id
1 'polypeptide(L)'
;MSSAVASARRRKAKPPKRRKFKTIVIKLSANQSKSLMNYCRARKTTPNKLIKKNIARYLHNFGKEVPAEYYVSERQLDLFGDTIIQ
;
A
#
# COMPACT_ATOMS: atom_id res chain seq x y z
N MET A 1 -7.17 57.28 -27.84
CA MET A 1 -5.93 56.49 -27.97
C MET A 1 -6.01 55.29 -27.04
N SER A 2 -5.77 54.11 -27.60
CA SER A 2 -5.63 52.75 -27.06
C SER A 2 -6.12 52.39 -25.66
N SER A 3 -7.12 51.51 -25.62
CA SER A 3 -7.41 50.59 -24.52
C SER A 3 -6.38 49.45 -24.49
N ALA A 4 -5.61 49.34 -23.41
CA ALA A 4 -4.73 48.20 -23.18
C ALA A 4 -5.47 47.14 -22.33
N VAL A 5 -6.10 46.17 -23.00
CA VAL A 5 -6.69 45.01 -22.33
C VAL A 5 -5.58 43.99 -22.03
N ALA A 6 -5.10 43.96 -20.80
CA ALA A 6 -4.16 42.96 -20.32
C ALA A 6 -4.85 41.58 -20.20
N SER A 7 -4.72 40.75 -21.23
CA SER A 7 -5.19 39.35 -21.22
C SER A 7 -4.29 38.51 -20.30
N ALA A 8 -4.78 38.21 -19.10
CA ALA A 8 -4.13 37.28 -18.18
C ALA A 8 -4.09 35.87 -18.80
N ARG A 9 -2.92 35.45 -19.26
CA ARG A 9 -2.65 34.13 -19.86
C ARG A 9 -2.97 33.03 -18.83
N ARG A 10 -4.16 32.42 -18.92
CA ARG A 10 -4.56 31.25 -18.12
C ARG A 10 -3.49 30.16 -18.23
N ARG A 11 -2.71 29.94 -17.16
CA ARG A 11 -1.79 28.81 -17.05
C ARG A 11 -2.61 27.52 -17.13
N LYS A 12 -2.47 26.77 -18.23
CA LYS A 12 -3.14 25.46 -18.37
C LYS A 12 -2.62 24.54 -17.26
N ALA A 13 -3.51 24.15 -16.34
CA ALA A 13 -3.19 23.19 -15.28
C ALA A 13 -2.76 21.86 -15.92
N LYS A 14 -1.64 21.30 -15.48
CA LYS A 14 -1.18 19.99 -15.95
C LYS A 14 -2.17 18.92 -15.47
N PRO A 15 -2.55 17.94 -16.32
CA PRO A 15 -3.46 16.89 -15.90
C PRO A 15 -2.83 16.05 -14.78
N PRO A 16 -3.64 15.53 -13.83
CA PRO A 16 -3.14 14.69 -12.77
C PRO A 16 -2.49 13.42 -13.34
N LYS A 17 -1.36 13.01 -12.75
CA LYS A 17 -0.71 11.74 -13.11
C LYS A 17 -1.68 10.59 -12.81
N ARG A 18 -1.90 9.73 -13.81
CA ARG A 18 -2.74 8.53 -13.65
C ARG A 18 -2.12 7.62 -12.58
N ARG A 19 -2.92 7.24 -11.58
CA ARG A 19 -2.50 6.29 -10.55
C ARG A 19 -2.31 4.92 -11.19
N LYS A 20 -1.10 4.37 -11.12
CA LYS A 20 -0.79 3.02 -11.59
C LYS A 20 -1.22 2.03 -10.50
N PHE A 21 -2.07 1.08 -10.83
CA PHE A 21 -2.44 -0.02 -9.93
C PHE A 21 -1.64 -1.27 -10.30
N LYS A 22 -1.41 -2.14 -9.31
CA LYS A 22 -0.76 -3.44 -9.48
C LYS A 22 -1.76 -4.53 -9.13
N THR A 23 -1.76 -5.62 -9.90
CA THR A 23 -2.62 -6.78 -9.68
C THR A 23 -1.91 -7.78 -8.78
N ILE A 24 -2.64 -8.32 -7.80
CA ILE A 24 -2.20 -9.43 -6.95
C ILE A 24 -3.14 -10.60 -7.24
N VAL A 25 -2.57 -11.77 -7.55
CA VAL A 25 -3.33 -12.99 -7.81
C VAL A 25 -3.14 -13.93 -6.62
N ILE A 26 -4.24 -14.31 -5.97
CA ILE A 26 -4.24 -15.20 -4.82
C ILE A 26 -4.99 -16.47 -5.22
N LYS A 27 -4.33 -17.62 -5.11
CA LYS A 27 -4.98 -18.92 -5.29
C LYS A 27 -5.68 -19.31 -4.00
N LEU A 28 -6.93 -19.74 -4.10
CA LEU A 28 -7.74 -20.24 -2.99
C LEU A 28 -8.23 -21.63 -3.32
N SER A 29 -8.40 -22.47 -2.30
CA SER A 29 -9.15 -23.72 -2.48
C SER A 29 -10.62 -23.43 -2.81
N ALA A 30 -11.30 -24.41 -3.40
CA ALA A 30 -12.72 -24.28 -3.75
C ALA A 30 -13.58 -23.92 -2.53
N ASN A 31 -13.30 -24.56 -1.38
CA ASN A 31 -14.02 -24.31 -0.13
C ASN A 31 -13.74 -22.90 0.44
N GLN A 32 -12.49 -22.45 0.39
CA GLN A 32 -12.12 -21.09 0.81
C GLN A 32 -12.81 -20.03 -0.05
N SER A 33 -12.83 -20.23 -1.37
CA SER A 33 -13.51 -19.33 -2.31
C SER A 33 -15.02 -19.27 -2.03
N LYS A 34 -15.67 -20.42 -1.86
CA LYS A 34 -17.10 -20.51 -1.53
C LYS A 34 -17.41 -19.80 -0.21
N SER A 35 -16.61 -20.04 0.82
CA SER A 35 -16.76 -19.39 2.13
C SER A 35 -16.61 -17.87 2.04
N LEU A 36 -15.57 -17.39 1.34
CA LEU A 36 -15.32 -15.96 1.10
C LEU A 36 -16.51 -15.29 0.39
N MET A 37 -17.05 -15.92 -0.64
CA MET A 37 -18.18 -15.38 -1.39
C MET A 37 -19.46 -15.34 -0.55
N ASN A 38 -19.74 -16.38 0.25
CA ASN A 38 -20.89 -16.41 1.15
C ASN A 38 -20.80 -15.29 2.20
N TYR A 39 -19.64 -15.10 2.80
CA TYR A 39 -19.41 -14.00 3.73
C TYR A 39 -19.62 -12.63 3.06
N CYS A 40 -19.09 -12.45 1.85
CA CYS A 40 -19.24 -11.20 1.11
C CYS A 40 -20.70 -10.89 0.79
N ARG A 41 -21.50 -11.90 0.43
CA ARG A 41 -22.95 -11.77 0.19
C ARG A 41 -23.69 -11.36 1.47
N ALA A 42 -23.46 -12.05 2.58
CA ALA A 42 -24.12 -11.78 3.86
C ALA A 42 -23.87 -10.35 4.36
N ARG A 43 -22.65 -9.83 4.14
CA ARG A 43 -22.24 -8.49 4.60
C ARG A 43 -22.33 -7.40 3.53
N LYS A 44 -22.91 -7.70 2.36
CA LYS A 44 -23.03 -6.77 1.21
C LYS A 44 -21.69 -6.08 0.87
N THR A 45 -20.62 -6.86 0.84
CA THR A 45 -19.26 -6.39 0.52
C THR A 45 -18.70 -7.16 -0.67
N THR A 46 -17.54 -6.74 -1.18
CA THR A 46 -16.82 -7.45 -2.23
C THR A 46 -15.54 -8.07 -1.68
N PRO A 47 -15.04 -9.18 -2.25
CA PRO A 47 -13.77 -9.79 -1.85
C PRO A 47 -12.63 -8.77 -1.85
N ASN A 48 -12.55 -7.92 -2.87
CA ASN A 48 -11.55 -6.86 -2.96
C ASN A 48 -11.64 -5.85 -1.82
N LYS A 49 -12.86 -5.40 -1.47
CA LYS A 49 -13.06 -4.44 -0.36
C LYS A 49 -12.71 -5.08 0.97
N LEU A 50 -13.09 -6.34 1.17
CA LEU A 50 -12.76 -7.09 2.37
C LEU A 50 -11.25 -7.28 2.53
N ILE A 51 -10.56 -7.77 1.50
CA ILE A 51 -9.11 -7.99 1.52
C ILE A 51 -8.41 -6.67 1.79
N LYS A 52 -8.74 -5.61 1.03
CA LYS A 52 -8.17 -4.26 1.24
C LYS A 52 -8.37 -3.74 2.66
N LYS A 53 -9.54 -3.94 3.26
CA LYS A 53 -9.82 -3.52 4.64
C LYS A 53 -8.96 -4.28 5.65
N ASN A 54 -8.77 -5.58 5.46
CA ASN A 54 -7.96 -6.40 6.37
C ASN A 54 -6.46 -6.10 6.25
N ILE A 55 -5.97 -5.85 5.03
CA ILE A 55 -4.55 -5.52 4.83
C ILE A 55 -4.21 -4.04 5.04
N ALA A 56 -5.21 -3.16 5.17
CA ALA A 56 -5.01 -1.71 5.23
C ALA A 56 -3.99 -1.31 6.30
N ARG A 57 -4.08 -1.89 7.51
CA ARG A 57 -3.15 -1.61 8.61
C ARG A 57 -1.69 -1.91 8.25
N TYR A 58 -1.46 -2.97 7.46
CA TYR A 58 -0.13 -3.35 7.00
C TYR A 58 0.35 -2.54 5.78
N LEU A 59 -0.50 -1.70 5.17
CA LEU A 59 -0.13 -0.85 4.04
C LEU A 59 0.15 0.59 4.45
N HIS A 60 -0.46 1.08 5.54
CA HIS A 60 -0.35 2.49 5.94
C HIS A 60 1.03 2.87 6.50
N ASN A 61 1.74 1.94 7.15
CA ASN A 61 2.97 2.27 7.88
C ASN A 61 4.27 1.97 7.10
N PHE A 62 4.18 1.36 5.92
CA PHE A 62 5.35 0.88 5.16
C PHE A 62 5.53 1.58 3.80
N GLY A 63 4.88 2.74 3.62
CA GLY A 63 4.83 3.42 2.32
C GLY A 63 6.07 4.23 1.93
N LYS A 64 6.95 4.56 2.89
CA LYS A 64 8.19 5.33 2.65
C LYS A 64 9.42 4.51 3.01
N GLU A 65 9.50 4.06 4.25
CA GLU A 65 10.57 3.22 4.78
C GLU A 65 9.95 2.23 5.77
N VAL A 66 10.51 1.03 5.84
CA VAL A 66 10.17 0.08 6.90
C VAL A 66 10.74 0.65 8.21
N PRO A 67 10.01 0.68 9.33
CA PRO A 67 10.57 1.15 10.60
C PRO A 67 11.82 0.33 11.00
N ALA A 68 12.86 1.00 11.51
CA ALA A 68 14.13 0.40 11.93
C ALA A 68 13.95 -0.80 12.88
N GLU A 69 12.87 -0.79 13.67
CA GLU A 69 12.47 -1.85 14.61
C GLU A 69 12.26 -3.22 13.94
N TYR A 70 11.88 -3.28 12.66
CA TYR A 70 11.71 -4.54 11.92
C TYR A 70 12.99 -5.04 11.26
N TYR A 71 14.08 -4.26 11.26
CA TYR A 71 15.37 -4.68 10.71
C TYR A 71 16.24 -5.44 11.72
N VAL A 72 15.91 -5.37 13.00
CA VAL A 72 16.62 -6.10 14.05
C VAL A 72 16.14 -7.55 14.04
N SER A 73 16.93 -8.45 13.46
CA SER A 73 16.70 -9.88 13.61
C SER A 73 17.10 -10.33 15.03
N GLU A 74 16.37 -11.27 15.61
CA GLU A 74 16.65 -11.83 16.96
C GLU A 74 18.09 -12.37 17.11
N ARG A 75 18.80 -12.64 16.01
CA ARG A 75 20.17 -13.19 16.01
C ARG A 75 21.28 -12.16 15.82
N GLN A 76 20.96 -10.86 15.86
CA GLN A 76 21.97 -9.82 15.63
C GLN A 76 22.99 -9.70 16.79
N LEU A 77 22.66 -10.23 17.97
CA LEU A 77 23.55 -10.27 19.14
C LEU A 77 24.58 -11.42 19.08
N ASP A 78 24.36 -12.45 18.26
CA ASP A 78 25.32 -13.56 18.09
C ASP A 78 26.57 -13.12 17.31
N LEU A 79 26.55 -11.95 16.66
CA LEU A 79 27.71 -11.39 15.96
C LEU A 79 28.81 -10.88 16.90
N PHE A 80 28.53 -10.73 18.20
CA PHE A 80 29.46 -10.22 19.20
C PHE A 80 29.83 -11.23 20.29
N GLY A 81 29.29 -12.46 20.22
CA GLY A 81 29.51 -13.50 21.24
C GLY A 81 30.88 -14.18 21.20
N ASP A 82 31.54 -14.19 20.02
CA ASP A 82 32.71 -15.03 19.79
C ASP A 82 34.05 -14.26 19.65
N THR A 83 34.07 -12.94 19.88
CA THR A 83 35.30 -12.13 19.67
C THR A 83 35.80 -11.37 20.90
N ILE A 84 35.30 -11.70 22.08
CA ILE A 84 35.90 -11.24 23.35
C ILE A 84 36.28 -12.47 24.15
N ILE A 85 37.48 -13.00 23.87
CA ILE A 85 38.45 -13.66 24.77
C ILE A 85 39.46 -14.40 23.86
N GLN A 86 40.61 -13.76 23.61
CA GLN A 86 41.97 -14.30 23.79
C GLN A 86 43.01 -13.22 23.54
#